data_AF-A0A1M7MWQ7-F1
#
_entry.id   AF-A0A1M7MWQ7-F1
#
_cell.length_a   1.000
_cell.length_b   1.000
_cell.length_c   1.000
_cell.angle_alpha   90.00
_cell.angle_beta   90.00
_cell.angle_gamma   90.00
#
_symmetry.space_group_name_H-M   'P 1'
#
loop_
_entity.id
_entity.type
_entity.pdbx_description
1 polymer ?
#
loop_
_entity_poly.entity_id
_entity_poly.type
_entity_poly.pdbx_seq_one_letter_code
_entity_poly.pdbx_strand_id
1 'polypeptide(L)'
;MSTKPNDIPKPNPRNTISLKIAKDWAKRWRKLESSYNNYNDCRAFNIPLKDLQEVIDEGAASVRAYIGVEKTMVEGEKVYIEKLMMVGVDKNGKDMISSKDGLTLDDEGGDIYDFSEPCPNVCDEESPLNGG
;
A
#
# COMPACT_ATOMS: atom_id res chain seq x y z
N MET A 1 -17.28 -17.37 16.08
CA MET A 1 -16.27 -17.57 15.02
C MET A 1 -15.75 -16.21 14.64
N SER A 2 -14.46 -15.94 14.87
CA SER A 2 -13.87 -14.60 14.78
C SER A 2 -13.29 -14.40 13.39
N THR A 3 -13.97 -13.63 12.53
CA THR A 3 -13.42 -13.23 11.24
C THR A 3 -12.38 -12.14 11.50
N LYS A 4 -11.10 -12.46 11.24
CA LYS A 4 -10.01 -11.49 11.32
C LYS A 4 -10.19 -10.47 10.19
N PRO A 5 -10.30 -9.16 10.46
CA PRO A 5 -10.63 -8.16 9.42
C PRO A 5 -9.50 -7.85 8.42
N ASN A 6 -8.43 -8.65 8.41
CA ASN A 6 -7.16 -8.28 7.76
C ASN A 6 -6.77 -9.20 6.60
N ASP A 7 -7.54 -10.26 6.34
CA ASP A 7 -7.14 -11.24 5.33
C ASP A 7 -7.74 -10.82 3.98
N ILE A 8 -6.96 -10.09 3.18
CA ILE A 8 -7.21 -10.02 1.74
C ILE A 8 -6.96 -11.43 1.20
N PRO A 9 -7.94 -12.11 0.60
CA PRO A 9 -7.73 -13.42 0.01
C PRO A 9 -6.65 -13.31 -1.08
N LYS A 10 -5.56 -14.06 -0.95
CA LYS A 10 -4.57 -14.23 -2.03
C LYS A 10 -4.95 -15.46 -2.87
N PRO A 11 -4.93 -15.39 -4.21
CA PRO A 11 -4.51 -14.24 -5.03
C PRO A 11 -5.60 -13.16 -5.15
N ASN A 12 -5.19 -11.88 -5.09
CA ASN A 12 -6.06 -10.73 -5.34
C ASN A 12 -5.97 -10.36 -6.84
N PRO A 13 -6.97 -10.69 -7.67
CA PRO A 13 -6.88 -10.54 -9.13
C PRO A 13 -6.88 -9.07 -9.60
N ARG A 14 -7.19 -8.11 -8.72
CA ARG A 14 -7.26 -6.68 -9.04
C ARG A 14 -6.19 -5.83 -8.37
N ASN A 15 -5.33 -6.38 -7.51
CA ASN A 15 -4.29 -5.63 -6.78
C ASN A 15 -4.79 -4.44 -5.92
N THR A 16 -6.08 -4.39 -5.57
CA THR A 16 -6.66 -3.29 -4.79
C THR A 16 -6.89 -3.65 -3.31
N ILE A 17 -6.85 -2.63 -2.44
CA ILE A 17 -7.18 -2.77 -1.01
C ILE A 17 -8.37 -1.89 -0.61
N SER A 18 -9.07 -2.28 0.46
CA SER A 18 -10.15 -1.45 1.00
C SER A 18 -9.62 -0.18 1.68
N LEU A 19 -10.43 0.89 1.67
CA LEU A 19 -10.11 2.15 2.35
C LEU A 19 -9.85 1.95 3.85
N LYS A 20 -10.58 1.05 4.52
CA LYS A 20 -10.32 0.70 5.92
C LYS A 20 -8.90 0.19 6.13
N ILE A 21 -8.45 -0.76 5.29
CA ILE A 21 -7.11 -1.33 5.35
C ILE A 21 -6.07 -0.22 5.13
N ALA A 22 -6.25 0.60 4.11
CA ALA A 22 -5.35 1.71 3.81
C ALA A 22 -5.21 2.69 4.99
N LYS A 23 -6.33 3.08 5.62
CA LYS A 23 -6.36 3.95 6.80
C LYS A 23 -5.65 3.31 8.00
N ASP A 24 -5.88 2.03 8.24
CA ASP A 24 -5.25 1.30 9.35
C ASP A 24 -3.72 1.17 9.15
N TRP A 25 -3.26 1.03 7.92
CA TRP A 25 -1.84 0.93 7.57
C TRP A 25 -1.14 2.28 7.67
N ALA A 26 -1.72 3.33 7.08
CA ALA A 26 -1.18 4.69 7.15
C ALA A 26 -1.18 5.23 8.60
N LYS A 27 -2.16 4.83 9.42
CA LYS A 27 -2.19 5.16 10.86
C LYS A 27 -1.08 4.44 11.63
N ARG A 28 -0.81 3.17 11.31
CA ARG A 28 0.29 2.40 11.93
C ARG A 28 1.64 2.99 11.59
N TRP A 29 1.89 3.31 10.31
CA TRP A 29 3.11 4.00 9.86
C TRP A 29 3.36 5.28 10.67
N ARG A 30 2.41 6.23 10.68
CA ARG A 30 2.55 7.49 11.44
C ARG A 30 2.83 7.33 12.94
N LYS A 31 2.33 6.25 13.55
CA LYS A 31 2.57 5.95 14.97
C LYS A 31 3.92 5.28 15.20
N LEU A 32 4.36 4.46 14.24
CA LEU A 32 5.56 3.65 14.32
C LEU A 32 6.79 4.42 13.83
N GLU A 33 6.70 5.34 12.87
CA GLU A 33 7.83 6.06 12.30
C GLU A 33 8.71 6.83 13.31
N SER A 34 8.20 7.21 14.48
CA SER A 34 9.06 7.78 15.52
C SER A 34 10.04 6.77 16.15
N SER A 35 9.81 5.46 15.99
CA SER A 35 10.67 4.38 16.51
C SER A 35 10.98 3.25 15.50
N TYR A 36 10.31 3.19 14.35
CA TYR A 36 10.35 2.11 13.36
C TYR A 36 11.38 2.34 12.26
N ASN A 37 11.59 3.59 11.84
CA ASN A 37 12.71 3.95 10.95
C ASN A 37 14.09 3.72 11.58
N ASN A 38 14.15 3.45 12.89
CA ASN A 38 15.42 3.11 13.54
C ASN A 38 15.87 1.66 13.26
N TYR A 39 14.99 0.77 12.77
CA TYR A 39 15.27 -0.68 12.75
C TYR A 39 14.78 -1.46 11.51
N ASN A 40 14.15 -0.82 10.51
CA ASN A 40 13.78 -1.50 9.27
C ASN A 40 14.49 -0.89 8.06
N ASP A 41 15.11 -1.76 7.27
CA ASP A 41 15.97 -1.43 6.14
C ASP A 41 15.18 -1.36 4.83
N CYS A 42 14.02 -0.69 4.86
CA CYS A 42 13.19 -0.51 3.67
C CYS A 42 13.82 0.59 2.79
N ARG A 43 14.57 0.17 1.77
CA ARG A 43 15.36 1.07 0.90
C ARG A 43 14.56 1.63 -0.27
N ALA A 44 13.65 0.81 -0.80
CA ALA A 44 12.82 1.15 -1.95
C ALA A 44 11.58 0.24 -1.98
N PHE A 45 10.66 0.56 -2.89
CA PHE A 45 9.49 -0.24 -3.20
C PHE A 45 9.57 -0.67 -4.67
N ASN A 46 9.47 -1.97 -4.94
CA ASN A 46 9.23 -2.46 -6.29
C ASN A 46 7.76 -2.26 -6.62
N ILE A 47 7.45 -1.40 -7.59
CA ILE A 47 6.07 -1.07 -7.99
C ILE A 47 5.81 -1.73 -9.35
N PRO A 48 4.85 -2.66 -9.47
CA PRO A 48 4.49 -3.23 -10.76
C PRO A 48 4.01 -2.14 -11.73
N LEU A 49 4.52 -2.17 -12.96
CA LEU A 49 4.14 -1.20 -14.00
C LEU A 49 2.62 -1.20 -14.26
N LYS A 50 1.95 -2.35 -14.08
CA LYS A 50 0.50 -2.48 -14.20
C LYS A 50 -0.25 -1.54 -13.26
N ASP A 51 0.17 -1.46 -12.00
CA ASP A 51 -0.48 -0.59 -11.00
C ASP A 51 -0.34 0.89 -11.40
N LEU A 52 0.82 1.28 -11.95
CA LEU A 52 1.02 2.65 -12.44
C LEU A 52 0.17 2.94 -13.68
N GLN A 53 0.05 1.98 -14.61
CA GLN A 53 -0.78 2.10 -15.79
C GLN A 53 -2.26 2.22 -15.43
N GLU A 54 -2.73 1.46 -14.44
CA GLU A 54 -4.13 1.51 -13.99
C GLU A 54 -4.48 2.89 -13.40
N VAL A 55 -3.59 3.49 -12.60
CA VAL A 55 -3.79 4.87 -12.10
C VAL A 55 -3.77 5.89 -13.25
N ILE A 56 -2.95 5.69 -14.29
CA ILE A 56 -2.95 6.54 -15.48
C ILE A 56 -4.27 6.41 -16.24
N ASP A 57 -4.80 5.20 -16.38
CA ASP A 57 -6.02 4.90 -17.10
C ASP A 57 -7.28 5.46 -16.39
N GLU A 58 -7.22 5.72 -15.08
CA GLU A 58 -8.25 6.47 -14.34
C GLU A 58 -8.37 7.95 -14.80
N GLY A 59 -7.41 8.46 -15.58
CA GLY A 59 -7.38 9.87 -16.00
C GLY A 59 -6.89 10.81 -14.90
N ALA A 60 -6.08 10.28 -13.97
CA ALA A 60 -5.50 11.06 -12.89
C ALA A 60 -4.56 12.15 -13.42
N ALA A 61 -4.60 13.34 -12.81
CA ALA A 61 -3.66 14.42 -13.12
C ALA A 61 -2.28 14.20 -12.49
N SER A 62 -2.23 13.45 -11.38
CA SER A 62 -1.01 13.01 -10.70
C SER A 62 -1.31 11.79 -9.83
N VAL A 63 -0.28 11.15 -9.29
CA VAL A 63 -0.42 10.03 -8.34
C VAL A 63 0.02 10.50 -6.95
N ARG A 64 -0.74 10.13 -5.92
CA ARG A 64 -0.32 10.27 -4.52
C ARG A 64 0.00 8.90 -3.95
N ALA A 65 1.18 8.79 -3.35
CA ALA A 65 1.60 7.60 -2.64
C ALA A 65 1.51 7.81 -1.12
N TYR A 66 1.04 6.79 -0.41
CA TYR A 66 0.93 6.73 1.03
C TYR A 66 1.75 5.55 1.55
N ILE A 67 2.54 5.78 2.60
CA ILE A 67 3.28 4.69 3.25
C ILE A 67 2.41 4.10 4.38
N GLY A 68 2.41 2.77 4.45
CA GLY A 68 1.69 1.97 5.40
C GLY A 68 2.57 0.86 5.97
N VAL A 69 2.07 0.22 7.03
CA VAL A 69 2.67 -1.00 7.58
C VAL A 69 1.59 -2.06 7.63
N GLU A 70 1.72 -3.11 6.83
CA GLU A 70 0.94 -4.34 6.97
C GLU A 70 1.39 -5.09 8.22
N LYS A 71 0.46 -5.75 8.90
CA LYS A 71 0.76 -6.58 10.08
C LYS A 71 0.21 -7.94 9.81
N THR A 72 1.10 -8.90 9.66
CA THR A 72 0.78 -10.29 9.35
C THR A 72 1.34 -11.23 10.42
N MET A 73 0.95 -12.49 10.35
CA MET A 73 1.45 -13.55 11.21
C MET A 73 2.22 -14.55 10.35
N VAL A 74 3.51 -14.73 10.60
CA VAL A 74 4.35 -15.75 9.95
C VAL A 74 4.84 -16.68 11.05
N GLU A 75 4.55 -17.98 10.92
CA GLU A 75 4.97 -19.01 11.89
C GLU A 75 4.61 -18.72 13.36
N GLY A 76 3.53 -17.96 13.60
CA GLY A 76 3.07 -17.59 14.94
C GLY A 76 3.67 -16.29 15.48
N GLU A 77 4.58 -15.64 14.75
CA GLU A 77 5.16 -14.35 15.10
C GLU A 77 4.51 -13.19 14.34
N LYS A 78 4.45 -12.01 14.97
CA LYS A 78 3.93 -10.78 14.34
C LYS A 78 5.02 -10.18 13.46
N VAL A 79 4.80 -10.21 12.16
CA VAL A 79 5.66 -9.54 11.17
C VAL A 79 5.00 -8.24 10.73
N TYR A 80 5.81 -7.20 10.57
CA TYR A 80 5.41 -5.91 10.06
C TYR A 80 6.11 -5.71 8.71
N ILE A 81 5.35 -5.35 7.68
CA ILE A 81 5.86 -5.22 6.32
C ILE A 81 5.49 -3.82 5.83
N GLU A 82 6.46 -3.06 5.33
CA GLU A 82 6.24 -1.76 4.73
C GLU A 82 5.46 -1.88 3.43
N LYS A 83 4.60 -0.89 3.19
CA LYS A 83 3.69 -0.86 2.07
C LYS A 83 3.60 0.55 1.50
N LEU A 84 3.61 0.65 0.19
CA LEU A 84 3.36 1.86 -0.58
C LEU A 84 2.03 1.70 -1.31
N MET A 85 1.04 2.46 -0.88
CA MET A 85 -0.31 2.50 -1.44
C MET A 85 -0.40 3.70 -2.39
N MET A 86 -0.98 3.53 -3.59
CA MET A 86 -1.08 4.57 -4.61
C MET A 86 -2.54 4.89 -4.93
N VAL A 87 -2.82 6.17 -5.17
CA VAL A 87 -4.14 6.69 -5.51
C VAL A 87 -4.02 7.76 -6.61
N GLY A 88 -4.93 7.75 -7.58
CA GLY A 88 -5.07 8.84 -8.55
C GLY A 88 -5.50 10.14 -7.88
N VAL A 89 -4.99 11.28 -8.36
CA VAL A 89 -5.32 12.62 -7.88
C VAL A 89 -5.92 13.44 -9.02
N ASP A 90 -7.07 14.06 -8.77
CA ASP A 90 -7.75 14.89 -9.75
C ASP A 90 -7.02 16.23 -9.97
N LYS A 91 -7.47 16.98 -11.00
CA LYS A 91 -6.92 18.31 -11.32
C LYS A 91 -7.05 19.35 -10.21
N ASN A 92 -7.84 19.08 -9.17
CA ASN A 92 -8.03 19.96 -8.00
C ASN A 92 -7.15 19.54 -6.81
N GLY A 93 -6.31 18.51 -6.97
CA GLY A 93 -5.45 17.99 -5.91
C GLY A 93 -6.16 17.06 -4.92
N LYS A 94 -7.36 16.57 -5.25
CA LYS A 94 -8.13 15.64 -4.41
C LYS A 94 -7.90 14.20 -4.86
N ASP A 95 -7.73 13.31 -3.89
CA ASP A 95 -7.64 11.87 -4.17
C ASP A 95 -8.95 11.39 -4.81
N MET A 96 -8.83 10.60 -5.87
CA MET A 96 -9.94 10.10 -6.69
C MET A 96 -10.66 8.90 -6.06
N ILE A 97 -10.65 8.80 -4.74
CA ILE A 97 -11.36 7.78 -3.97
C ILE A 97 -12.61 8.34 -3.33
N SER A 98 -13.67 7.54 -3.27
CA SER A 98 -14.87 7.85 -2.51
C SER A 98 -15.33 6.66 -1.69
N SER A 99 -15.97 6.94 -0.56
CA SER A 99 -16.47 5.94 0.35
C SER A 99 -17.60 6.53 1.17
N LYS A 100 -18.83 6.01 0.98
CA LYS A 100 -20.01 6.43 1.75
C LYS A 100 -19.96 5.96 3.20
N ASP A 101 -19.40 4.77 3.45
CA ASP A 101 -19.30 4.15 4.77
C ASP A 101 -17.98 4.45 5.49
N GLY A 102 -17.00 5.03 4.79
CA GLY A 102 -15.65 5.30 5.26
C GLY A 102 -14.77 4.05 5.45
N LEU A 103 -15.23 2.88 4.96
CA LEU A 103 -14.63 1.56 5.11
C LEU A 103 -14.33 0.89 3.77
N THR A 104 -15.25 0.95 2.81
CA THR A 104 -15.15 0.36 1.47
C THR A 104 -15.22 1.44 0.40
N LEU A 105 -14.60 1.21 -0.76
CA LEU A 105 -14.70 2.14 -1.88
C LEU A 105 -16.09 2.02 -2.51
N ASP A 106 -16.65 3.14 -2.95
CA ASP A 106 -17.89 3.13 -3.73
C ASP A 106 -17.60 2.61 -5.15
N ASP A 107 -18.57 1.96 -5.81
CA ASP A 107 -18.40 1.42 -7.17
C ASP A 107 -18.07 2.49 -8.23
N GLU A 108 -18.37 3.77 -7.95
CA GLU A 108 -18.11 4.92 -8.84
C GLU A 108 -16.82 5.68 -8.46
N GLY A 109 -16.15 5.29 -7.37
CA GLY A 109 -14.86 5.85 -6.96
C GLY A 109 -13.69 5.11 -7.61
N GLY A 110 -12.54 5.78 -7.73
CA GLY A 110 -11.27 5.14 -8.13
C GLY A 110 -10.74 4.18 -7.06
N ASP A 111 -9.65 3.50 -7.39
CA ASP A 111 -9.09 2.41 -6.60
C ASP A 111 -7.92 2.83 -5.67
N ILE A 112 -7.54 1.93 -4.76
CA ILE A 112 -6.32 2.06 -3.94
C ILE A 112 -5.42 0.87 -4.27
N TYR A 113 -4.32 1.12 -4.96
CA TYR A 113 -3.37 0.10 -5.43
C TYR A 113 -2.25 -0.12 -4.41
N ASP A 114 -1.87 -1.37 -4.15
CA ASP A 114 -0.93 -1.71 -3.08
C ASP A 114 -0.24 -3.05 -3.36
N PHE A 115 0.51 -3.12 -4.45
CA PHE A 115 1.40 -4.25 -4.73
C PHE A 115 2.88 -3.89 -4.69
N SER A 116 3.20 -2.84 -3.94
CA SER A 116 4.57 -2.52 -3.64
C SER A 116 5.17 -3.55 -2.67
N GLU A 117 6.31 -4.11 -3.06
CA GLU A 117 7.11 -4.97 -2.21
C GLU A 117 8.34 -4.21 -1.71
N PRO A 118 8.60 -4.18 -0.40
CA PRO A 118 9.75 -3.47 0.12
C PRO A 118 11.04 -4.23 -0.22
N CYS A 119 12.05 -3.49 -0.69
CA CYS A 119 13.42 -3.97 -0.85
C CYS A 119 14.09 -4.13 0.54
N PRO A 120 15.11 -5.00 0.71
CA PRO A 120 15.94 -5.59 -0.33
C PRO A 120 15.50 -6.94 -0.88
N ASN A 121 14.67 -7.71 -0.16
CA ASN A 121 14.41 -9.13 -0.42
C ASN A 121 13.81 -9.47 -1.80
N VAL A 122 13.25 -8.49 -2.50
CA VAL A 122 12.52 -8.64 -3.77
C VAL A 122 13.11 -7.80 -4.90
N CYS A 123 14.15 -7.03 -4.61
CA CYS A 123 14.74 -6.07 -5.52
C CYS A 123 16.12 -6.53 -5.98
N ASP A 124 16.60 -5.95 -7.08
CA ASP A 124 17.91 -6.26 -7.65
C ASP A 124 19.03 -6.03 -6.64
N GLU A 125 19.61 -7.12 -6.10
CA GLU A 125 20.67 -7.08 -5.08
C GLU A 125 21.97 -6.43 -5.61
N GLU A 126 22.19 -6.39 -6.91
CA GLU A 126 23.37 -5.78 -7.54
C GLU A 126 23.21 -4.26 -7.76
N SER A 127 22.01 -3.71 -7.51
CA SER A 127 21.76 -2.28 -7.66
C SER A 127 22.51 -1.48 -6.60
N PRO A 128 23.28 -0.43 -6.97
CA PRO A 128 23.96 0.45 -6.01
C PRO A 128 22.99 1.25 -5.13
N LEU A 129 21.69 1.21 -5.44
CA LEU A 129 20.62 1.80 -4.63
C LEU A 129 19.98 0.78 -3.66
N ASN A 130 20.19 -0.53 -3.89
CA ASN A 130 19.62 -1.63 -3.10
C ASN A 130 20.64 -2.32 -2.17
N GLY A 131 21.94 -2.20 -2.44
CA GLY A 131 23.04 -2.80 -1.67
C GLY A 131 24.25 -1.89 -1.69
N GLY A 132 24.34 -0.95 -0.76
CA GLY A 132 25.47 -0.01 -0.65
C GLY A 132 26.82 -0.69 -0.47
#